data_AF-A0A383BNZ7-F1
#
_entry.id   AF-A0A383BNZ7-F1
#
_cell.length_a   1.000
_cell.length_b   1.000
_cell.length_c   1.000
_cell.angle_alpha   90.00
_cell.angle_beta   90.00
_cell.angle_gamma   90.00
#
_symmetry.space_group_name_H-M   'P 1'
#
loop_
_entity.id
_entity.type
_entity.pdbx_description
1 polymer ?
#
loop_
_entity_poly.entity_id
_entity_poly.type
_entity_poly.pdbx_seq_one_letter_code
_entity_poly.pdbx_strand_id
1 'polypeptide(L)' 'VEYDDQRPRGRIPPQDLEAEKSVLGALLLDPNESQEVLSSMKPDDFYRPAHAKVFEAVVSLFEKNEPVDEVTVAAELQKQ' A
#
# COMPACT_ATOMS: atom_id res chain seq x y z
N VAL A 1 22.94 -2.59 -6.12
CA VAL A 1 22.24 -1.29 -6.22
C VAL A 1 22.03 -0.83 -4.80
N GLU A 2 22.88 0.07 -4.32
CA GLU A 2 22.75 0.70 -3.01
C GLU A 2 21.51 1.61 -3.06
N TYR A 3 20.57 1.43 -2.13
CA TYR A 3 19.47 2.37 -1.97
C TYR A 3 20.02 3.63 -1.29
N ASP A 4 19.87 4.75 -1.98
CA ASP A 4 20.27 6.10 -1.58
C ASP A 4 19.70 6.47 -0.19
N ASP A 5 20.56 6.50 0.81
CA ASP A 5 20.28 6.87 2.20
C ASP A 5 20.24 8.39 2.37
N GLN A 6 19.27 9.05 1.73
CA GLN A 6 18.99 10.48 1.96
C GLN A 6 18.32 10.68 3.33
N ARG A 7 19.05 10.46 4.43
CA ARG A 7 18.49 10.68 5.78
C ARG A 7 18.31 12.17 6.08
N PRO A 8 17.09 12.63 6.42
CA PRO A 8 16.94 13.88 7.14
C PRO A 8 17.63 13.75 8.51
N ARG A 9 18.38 14.78 8.93
CA ARG A 9 18.98 14.86 10.27
C ARG A 9 17.88 15.08 11.32
N GLY A 10 17.24 14.00 11.72
CA GLY A 10 16.22 13.93 12.78
C GLY A 10 15.98 12.47 13.15
N ARG A 11 15.41 12.22 14.34
CA ARG A 11 15.02 10.85 14.74
C ARG A 11 13.98 10.35 13.74
N ILE A 12 14.38 9.42 12.90
CA ILE A 12 13.48 8.72 11.99
C ILE A 12 12.45 7.97 12.85
N PRO A 13 11.14 8.17 12.64
CA PRO A 13 10.11 7.38 13.30
C PRO A 13 10.34 5.88 13.05
N PRO A 14 10.09 4.99 14.04
CA PRO A 14 10.21 3.56 13.82
C PRO A 14 9.30 3.15 12.65
N GLN A 15 9.87 2.45 11.67
CA GLN A 15 9.20 2.03 10.45
C GLN A 15 9.73 0.67 10.00
N ASP A 16 8.90 -0.09 9.30
CA ASP A 16 9.30 -1.34 8.65
C ASP A 16 8.78 -1.35 7.21
N LEU A 17 9.66 -0.98 6.29
CA LEU A 17 9.33 -0.89 4.86
C LEU A 17 9.11 -2.25 4.21
N GLU A 18 9.68 -3.32 4.77
CA GLU A 18 9.49 -4.68 4.25
C GLU A 18 8.12 -5.21 4.70
N ALA A 19 7.68 -4.88 5.91
CA ALA A 19 6.33 -5.16 6.37
C ALA A 19 5.28 -4.47 5.48
N GLU A 20 5.46 -3.18 5.16
CA GLU A 20 4.55 -2.46 4.26
C GLU A 20 4.42 -3.13 2.88
N LYS A 21 5.55 -3.51 2.27
CA LYS A 21 5.53 -4.23 0.99
C LYS A 21 4.85 -5.60 1.11
N SER A 22 5.07 -6.30 2.22
CA SER A 22 4.48 -7.63 2.47
C SER A 22 2.95 -7.53 2.59
N VAL A 23 2.44 -6.50 3.26
CA VAL A 23 1.00 -6.22 3.34
C VAL A 23 0.43 -5.95 1.95
N LEU A 24 1.03 -5.04 1.19
CA LEU A 24 0.57 -4.74 -0.17
C LEU A 24 0.62 -5.97 -1.09
N GLY A 25 1.68 -6.77 -1.00
CA GLY A 25 1.80 -8.02 -1.75
C GLY A 25 0.73 -9.04 -1.38
N ALA A 26 0.39 -9.17 -0.10
CA ALA A 26 -0.69 -10.04 0.35
C ALA A 26 -2.06 -9.62 -0.21
N LEU A 27 -2.35 -8.30 -0.19
CA LEU A 27 -3.59 -7.75 -0.74
C LEU A 27 -3.76 -7.99 -2.25
N LEU A 28 -2.65 -8.03 -3.00
CA LEU A 28 -2.66 -8.32 -4.44
C LEU A 28 -2.76 -9.82 -4.74
N LEU A 29 -2.38 -10.69 -3.80
CA LEU A 29 -2.42 -12.15 -3.98
C LEU A 29 -3.81 -12.72 -3.72
N ASP A 30 -4.43 -12.34 -2.60
CA ASP A 30 -5.82 -12.69 -2.29
C ASP A 30 -6.55 -11.53 -1.59
N PRO A 31 -7.20 -10.65 -2.36
CA PRO A 31 -7.92 -9.51 -1.82
C PRO A 31 -9.21 -9.91 -1.07
N ASN A 32 -9.78 -11.08 -1.36
CA ASN A 32 -11.03 -11.53 -0.74
C ASN A 32 -10.79 -12.08 0.68
N GLU A 33 -9.66 -12.77 0.90
CA GLU A 33 -9.25 -13.17 2.26
C GLU A 33 -8.80 -11.98 3.12
N SER A 34 -8.63 -10.80 2.51
CA SER A 34 -8.07 -9.61 3.14
C SER A 34 -9.09 -8.55 3.58
N GLN A 35 -10.39 -8.85 3.54
CA GLN A 35 -11.44 -7.88 3.91
C GLN A 35 -11.26 -7.31 5.33
N GLU A 36 -10.83 -8.14 6.28
CA GLU A 36 -10.53 -7.71 7.66
C GLU A 36 -9.35 -6.72 7.70
N VAL A 37 -8.31 -6.97 6.90
CA VAL A 37 -7.12 -6.11 6.80
C VAL A 37 -7.51 -4.75 6.20
N LEU A 38 -8.28 -4.76 5.11
CA LEU A 38 -8.76 -3.53 4.47
C LEU A 38 -9.63 -2.69 5.40
N SER A 39 -10.34 -3.31 6.34
CA SER A 39 -11.21 -2.63 7.30
C SER A 39 -10.48 -2.12 8.55
N SER A 40 -9.29 -2.66 8.85
CA SER A 40 -8.55 -2.37 10.09
C SER A 40 -7.39 -1.37 9.91
N MET A 41 -6.95 -1.14 8.67
CA MET A 41 -5.85 -0.22 8.34
C MET A 41 -6.34 1.02 7.58
N LYS A 42 -5.58 2.10 7.68
CA LYS A 42 -5.76 3.35 6.92
C LYS A 42 -4.54 3.63 6.05
N PRO A 43 -4.70 4.36 4.92
CA PRO A 43 -3.55 4.79 4.11
C PRO A 43 -2.47 5.52 4.91
N ASP A 44 -2.88 6.31 5.92
CA ASP A 44 -1.98 7.08 6.79
C ASP A 44 -1.11 6.21 7.73
N ASP A 45 -1.41 4.90 7.86
CA ASP A 45 -0.60 3.97 8.65
C ASP A 45 0.71 3.60 7.92
N PHE A 46 0.81 3.85 6.61
CA PHE A 46 2.02 3.63 5.83
C PHE A 46 3.00 4.80 6.00
N TYR A 47 4.26 4.49 6.30
CA TYR A 47 5.31 5.49 6.37
C TYR A 47 5.64 6.06 4.98
N ARG A 48 5.62 5.23 3.93
CA ARG A 48 5.89 5.67 2.56
C ARG A 48 4.61 6.18 1.90
N PRO A 49 4.57 7.45 1.45
CA PRO A 49 3.41 7.98 0.74
C PRO A 49 3.07 7.19 -0.53
N ALA A 50 4.07 6.60 -1.18
CA ALA A 50 3.84 5.74 -2.34
C ALA A 50 3.07 4.47 -1.97
N HIS A 51 3.37 3.85 -0.82
CA HIS A 51 2.64 2.66 -0.35
C HIS A 51 1.22 3.02 0.11
N ALA A 52 1.06 4.18 0.78
CA ALA A 52 -0.26 4.71 1.14
C ALA A 52 -1.17 4.85 -0.09
N LYS A 53 -0.66 5.42 -1.19
CA LYS A 53 -1.42 5.55 -2.45
C LYS A 53 -1.81 4.20 -3.06
N VAL A 54 -0.90 3.22 -3.04
CA VAL A 54 -1.21 1.87 -3.51
C VAL A 54 -2.32 1.25 -2.67
N PHE A 55 -2.25 1.37 -1.34
CA PHE A 55 -3.31 0.89 -0.44
C PHE A 55 -4.64 1.60 -0.70
N GLU A 56 -4.64 2.92 -0.88
CA GLU A 56 -5.84 3.69 -1.23
C GLU A 56 -6.47 3.23 -2.55
N ALA A 57 -5.66 2.97 -3.58
CA ALA A 57 -6.15 2.41 -4.85
C ALA A 57 -6.76 1.02 -4.66
N VAL A 58 -6.14 0.16 -3.85
CA VAL A 58 -6.67 -1.16 -3.50
C VAL A 58 -8.02 -1.05 -2.79
N VAL A 59 -8.15 -0.16 -1.80
CA VAL A 59 -9.42 0.08 -1.09
C VAL A 59 -10.50 0.59 -2.05
N SER A 60 -10.18 1.55 -2.92
CA SER A 60 -11.10 2.09 -3.93
C SER A 60 -11.64 1.00 -4.87
N LEU A 61 -10.78 0.11 -5.36
CA LEU A 61 -11.16 -1.01 -6.21
C LEU A 61 -12.03 -2.02 -5.45
N PHE A 62 -11.66 -2.34 -4.21
CA PHE A 62 -12.43 -3.24 -3.35
C PHE A 62 -13.85 -2.71 -3.09
N GLU A 63 -13.99 -1.42 -2.75
CA GLU A 63 -15.30 -0.78 -2.54
C GLU A 63 -16.17 -0.76 -3.81
N LYS A 64 -15.54 -0.65 -4.98
CA LYS A 64 -16.22 -0.71 -6.29
C LYS A 64 -16.56 -2.14 -6.72
N ASN A 65 -16.17 -3.16 -5.95
CA ASN A 65 -16.25 -4.57 -6.31
C ASN A 65 -15.52 -4.86 -7.65
N GLU A 66 -14.43 -4.14 -7.90
CA GLU A 66 -13.55 -4.35 -9.06
C GLU A 66 -12.42 -5.32 -8.69
N PRO A 67 -11.82 -6.04 -9.66
CA PRO A 67 -10.65 -6.86 -9.40
C PRO A 67 -9.52 -6.04 -8.78
N VAL A 68 -8.87 -6.59 -7.76
CA VAL A 68 -7.68 -6.01 -7.13
C VAL A 68 -6.46 -6.81 -7.59
N ASP A 69 -5.79 -6.32 -8.63
CA ASP A 69 -4.56 -6.90 -9.19
C ASP A 69 -3.62 -5.80 -9.67
N GLU A 70 -2.41 -6.14 -10.08
CA GLU A 70 -1.39 -5.20 -10.57
C GLU A 70 -1.93 -4.23 -11.63
N VAL A 71 -2.72 -4.75 -12.59
CA VAL A 71 -3.17 -3.98 -13.75
C VAL A 71 -4.26 -3.01 -13.33
N THR A 72 -5.24 -3.46 -12.56
CA THR A 72 -6.34 -2.61 -12.09
C THR A 72 -5.85 -1.56 -11.10
N VAL A 73 -4.92 -1.91 -10.20
CA VAL A 73 -4.30 -0.96 -9.25
C VAL A 73 -3.50 0.10 -9.99
N ALA A 74 -2.68 -0.29 -10.98
CA ALA A 74 -1.95 0.69 -11.79
C ALA A 74 -2.90 1.64 -12.55
N ALA A 75 -4.00 1.10 -13.10
CA ALA A 75 -5.01 1.91 -13.77
C ALA A 75 -5.75 2.85 -12.81
N GLU A 76 -6.03 2.42 -11.58
CA GLU A 76 -6.68 3.26 -10.56
C GLU A 76 -5.74 4.37 -10.08
N LEU A 77 -4.45 4.08 -9.89
CA LEU A 77 -3.43 5.07 -9.53
C LEU A 77 -3.27 6.17 -10.58
N GLN A 78 -3.49 5.87 -11.87
CA GLN A 78 -3.44 6.88 -12.94
C GLN A 78 -4.62 7.86 -12.91
N LYS A 79 -5.71 7.52 -12.21
CA LYS A 79 -6.90 8.38 -12.08
C LYS A 79 -6.80 9.36 -10.89
N GLN A 80 -5.86 9.11 -9.98
CA GLN A 80 -5.56 9.97 -8.83
C GLN A 80 -4.67 11.14 -9.23
#